data_AF-A0AAD7BHQ0-F1
#
_entry.id   AF-A0AAD7BHQ0-F1
#
_cell.length_a   1.000
_cell.length_b   1.000
_cell.length_c   1.000
_cell.angle_alpha   90.00
_cell.angle_beta   90.00
_cell.angle_gamma   90.00
#
_symmetry.space_group_name_H-M   'P 1'
#
loop_
_entity.id
_entity.type
_entity.pdbx_description
1 polymer ?
#
loop_
_entity_poly.entity_id
_entity_poly.type
_entity_poly.pdbx_seq_one_letter_code
_entity_poly.pdbx_strand_id
1 'polypeptide(L)'
;MRPLNYLLSFLSFNLFPVEYQPTQPETMRILVTGGTGAAGLEILRTANADPSITQVTVLLRGALPASVPPSPKMTVVKHTDFMNYPAELVKDHDACVWALGRGSSGLTEAQYAEFTHDYPVAALTAFAANIEPGHPFRFVYFSGDGADPSQKSGQMWARVKGRTETDLQAIAKASNGTIHTHSLRPGYFFPADQADRQNTRSRGARVTDVILAPLLRTVAPKFIVPISDLALVALGLAKGTLGDAEVLSNTDIVNAAATAKKA
;
A
#
# COMPACT_ATOMS: atom_id res chain seq x y z
N MET A 1 73.52 -11.85 -30.55
CA MET A 1 72.21 -11.33 -31.02
C MET A 1 71.13 -12.35 -30.67
N ARG A 2 69.99 -11.87 -30.15
CA ARG A 2 68.75 -12.55 -29.70
C ARG A 2 68.63 -12.87 -28.20
N PRO A 3 67.42 -12.72 -27.63
CA PRO A 3 67.24 -11.93 -26.41
C PRO A 3 66.64 -12.70 -25.22
N LEU A 4 66.67 -12.00 -24.09
CA LEU A 4 66.07 -12.30 -22.79
C LEU A 4 64.54 -12.11 -22.86
N ASN A 5 63.75 -13.11 -22.44
CA ASN A 5 62.32 -12.95 -22.16
C ASN A 5 61.99 -13.48 -20.76
N TYR A 6 61.57 -12.54 -19.91
CA TYR A 6 60.92 -12.77 -18.62
C TYR A 6 59.53 -13.37 -18.85
N LEU A 7 59.16 -14.41 -18.08
CA LEU A 7 57.76 -14.75 -17.86
C LEU A 7 57.47 -14.75 -16.36
N LEU A 8 56.65 -13.78 -15.95
CA LEU A 8 56.10 -13.59 -14.63
C LEU A 8 54.96 -14.59 -14.38
N SER A 9 55.01 -15.21 -13.20
CA SER A 9 53.94 -16.03 -12.61
C SER A 9 52.72 -15.16 -12.28
N PHE A 10 51.58 -15.43 -12.91
CA PHE A 10 50.28 -14.87 -12.50
C PHE A 10 49.57 -15.84 -11.56
N LEU A 11 49.43 -15.43 -10.30
CA LEU A 11 48.54 -16.02 -9.30
C LEU A 11 47.09 -15.83 -9.74
N SER A 12 46.37 -16.94 -9.99
CA SER A 12 44.93 -16.93 -10.20
C SER A 12 44.21 -16.74 -8.86
N PHE A 13 43.79 -15.52 -8.55
CA PHE A 13 42.80 -15.27 -7.51
C PHE A 13 41.44 -15.74 -8.01
N ASN A 14 40.93 -16.84 -7.45
CA ASN A 14 39.53 -17.23 -7.59
C ASN A 14 38.66 -16.19 -6.85
N LEU A 15 38.17 -15.21 -7.60
CA LEU A 15 37.02 -14.39 -7.22
C LEU A 15 35.76 -15.25 -7.38
N PHE A 16 35.35 -15.92 -6.30
CA PHE A 16 33.97 -16.38 -6.18
C PHE A 16 33.10 -15.14 -6.01
N PRO A 17 32.11 -14.87 -6.88
CA PRO A 17 31.14 -13.83 -6.59
C PRO A 17 30.34 -14.28 -5.37
N VAL A 18 30.33 -13.44 -4.32
CA VAL A 18 29.36 -13.57 -3.23
C VAL A 18 28.00 -13.27 -3.84
N GLU A 19 27.26 -14.33 -4.15
CA GLU A 19 25.90 -14.26 -4.66
C GLU A 19 25.04 -13.65 -3.55
N TYR A 20 24.50 -12.45 -3.80
CA TYR A 20 23.54 -11.80 -2.93
C TYR A 20 22.26 -12.66 -2.93
N GLN A 21 22.03 -13.39 -1.84
CA GLN A 21 20.73 -14.02 -1.58
C GLN A 21 19.83 -13.00 -0.87
N PRO A 22 18.74 -12.52 -1.50
CA PRO A 22 17.72 -11.80 -0.75
C PRO A 22 17.07 -12.81 0.21
N THR A 23 17.25 -12.61 1.52
CA THR A 23 16.45 -13.32 2.52
C THR A 23 15.00 -12.86 2.36
N GLN A 24 14.23 -13.58 1.55
CA GLN A 24 12.78 -13.47 1.58
C GLN A 24 12.34 -13.82 3.00
N PRO A 25 11.52 -13.00 3.69
CA PRO A 25 10.94 -13.44 4.95
C PRO A 25 10.17 -14.74 4.66
N GLU A 26 10.52 -15.84 5.33
CA GLU A 26 9.98 -17.18 5.01
C GLU A 26 8.45 -17.26 5.12
N THR A 27 7.81 -16.28 5.76
CA THR A 27 6.35 -16.12 5.79
C THR A 27 5.99 -14.65 5.92
N MET A 28 5.38 -14.01 4.90
CA MET A 28 4.84 -12.65 5.04
C MET A 28 3.37 -12.67 5.48
N ARG A 29 3.05 -11.89 6.51
CA ARG A 29 1.71 -11.74 7.10
C ARG A 29 1.29 -10.28 7.01
N ILE A 30 0.17 -10.01 6.33
CA ILE A 30 -0.32 -8.64 6.14
C ILE A 30 -1.68 -8.42 6.80
N LEU A 31 -1.88 -7.22 7.31
CA LEU A 31 -3.17 -6.70 7.73
C LEU A 31 -3.73 -5.80 6.62
N VAL A 32 -5.00 -5.95 6.29
CA VAL A 32 -5.67 -5.15 5.25
C VAL A 32 -6.96 -4.55 5.81
N THR A 33 -7.13 -3.25 5.66
CA THR A 33 -8.39 -2.55 5.95
C THR A 33 -9.11 -2.16 4.66
N GLY A 34 -10.41 -1.87 4.74
CA GLY A 34 -11.17 -1.41 3.56
C GLY A 34 -11.44 -2.52 2.51
N GLY A 35 -11.45 -3.79 2.92
CA GLY A 35 -11.69 -4.96 2.05
C GLY A 35 -13.07 -5.03 1.35
N THR A 36 -13.95 -4.05 1.58
CA THR A 36 -15.23 -3.89 0.85
C THR A 36 -15.19 -2.78 -0.20
N GLY A 37 -14.11 -2.00 -0.26
CA GLY A 37 -13.92 -0.91 -1.22
C GLY A 37 -13.20 -1.37 -2.48
N ALA A 38 -13.22 -0.53 -3.53
CA ALA A 38 -12.62 -0.86 -4.81
C ALA A 38 -11.13 -1.28 -4.70
N ALA A 39 -10.29 -0.47 -4.06
CA ALA A 39 -8.88 -0.79 -3.90
C ALA A 39 -8.67 -2.01 -3.00
N GLY A 40 -9.39 -2.09 -1.88
CA GLY A 40 -9.29 -3.22 -0.94
C GLY A 40 -9.61 -4.56 -1.58
N LEU A 41 -10.65 -4.64 -2.41
CA LEU A 41 -10.99 -5.85 -3.15
C LEU A 41 -9.83 -6.32 -4.04
N GLU A 42 -9.23 -5.41 -4.79
CA GLU A 42 -8.11 -5.75 -5.68
C GLU A 42 -6.83 -6.11 -4.90
N ILE A 43 -6.57 -5.44 -3.78
CA ILE A 43 -5.49 -5.79 -2.86
C ILE A 43 -5.68 -7.21 -2.34
N LEU A 44 -6.89 -7.57 -1.89
CA LEU A 44 -7.19 -8.89 -1.37
C LEU A 44 -7.02 -9.98 -2.44
N ARG A 45 -7.44 -9.72 -3.68
CA ARG A 45 -7.23 -10.67 -4.80
C ARG A 45 -5.76 -10.81 -5.16
N THR A 46 -5.04 -9.70 -5.29
CA THR A 46 -3.61 -9.71 -5.61
C THR A 46 -2.82 -10.39 -4.50
N ALA A 47 -3.12 -10.09 -3.24
CA ALA A 47 -2.52 -10.77 -2.09
C ALA A 47 -2.86 -12.26 -2.08
N ASN A 48 -4.08 -12.63 -2.51
CA ASN A 48 -4.46 -14.02 -2.63
C ASN A 48 -3.66 -14.81 -3.69
N ALA A 49 -3.29 -14.14 -4.78
CA ALA A 49 -2.49 -14.72 -5.84
C ALA A 49 -0.98 -14.73 -5.54
N ASP A 50 -0.51 -13.88 -4.63
CA ASP A 50 0.92 -13.75 -4.31
C ASP A 50 1.40 -14.87 -3.34
N PRO A 51 2.32 -15.76 -3.76
CA PRO A 51 2.81 -16.86 -2.92
C PRO A 51 3.73 -16.38 -1.79
N SER A 52 4.33 -15.19 -1.88
CA SER A 52 5.15 -14.63 -0.80
C SER A 52 4.31 -14.18 0.41
N ILE A 53 3.01 -13.95 0.19
CA ILE A 53 2.05 -13.60 1.24
C ILE A 53 1.37 -14.86 1.74
N THR A 54 1.70 -15.23 2.97
CA THR A 54 1.26 -16.47 3.63
C THR A 54 0.03 -16.28 4.50
N GLN A 55 -0.24 -15.07 4.99
CA GLN A 55 -1.44 -14.75 5.76
C GLN A 55 -1.95 -13.33 5.44
N VAL A 56 -3.27 -13.19 5.31
CA VAL A 56 -3.99 -11.94 5.09
C VAL A 56 -5.06 -11.82 6.17
N THR A 57 -4.89 -10.86 7.07
CA THR A 57 -5.91 -10.53 8.09
C THR A 57 -6.70 -9.33 7.63
N VAL A 58 -8.00 -9.49 7.44
CA VAL A 58 -8.88 -8.42 6.97
C VAL A 58 -9.67 -7.84 8.12
N LEU A 59 -9.49 -6.55 8.41
CA LEU A 59 -10.30 -5.83 9.39
C LEU A 59 -11.56 -5.28 8.75
N LEU A 60 -12.71 -5.79 9.18
CA LEU A 60 -14.01 -5.38 8.66
C LEU A 60 -15.04 -5.24 9.77
N ARG A 61 -15.99 -4.33 9.58
CA ARG A 61 -17.18 -4.21 10.44
C ARG A 61 -18.22 -5.32 10.20
N GLY A 62 -18.17 -5.93 9.02
CA GLY A 62 -19.11 -6.94 8.55
C GLY A 62 -18.40 -8.04 7.77
N ALA A 63 -19.14 -8.75 6.92
CA ALA A 63 -18.61 -9.83 6.10
C ALA A 63 -17.82 -9.31 4.89
N LEU A 64 -16.90 -10.14 4.38
CA LEU A 64 -16.32 -9.93 3.06
C LEU A 64 -17.39 -10.03 1.97
N PRO A 65 -17.30 -9.24 0.89
CA PRO A 65 -18.17 -9.41 -0.27
C PRO A 65 -17.95 -10.78 -0.91
N ALA A 66 -19.01 -11.38 -1.45
CA ALA A 66 -18.94 -12.67 -2.15
C ALA A 66 -18.03 -12.65 -3.39
N SER A 67 -17.63 -11.46 -3.87
CA SER A 67 -16.69 -11.29 -4.98
C SER A 67 -15.21 -11.48 -4.59
N VAL A 68 -14.92 -11.69 -3.30
CA VAL A 68 -13.61 -12.13 -2.81
C VAL A 68 -13.65 -13.64 -2.62
N PRO A 69 -12.89 -14.44 -3.40
CA PRO A 69 -12.85 -15.88 -3.24
C PRO A 69 -12.35 -16.27 -1.83
N PRO A 70 -12.95 -17.28 -1.18
CA PRO A 70 -12.43 -17.80 0.07
C PRO A 70 -11.03 -18.36 -0.12
N SER A 71 -10.19 -18.22 0.90
CA SER A 71 -8.79 -18.62 0.83
C SER A 71 -8.29 -19.11 2.18
N PRO A 72 -7.49 -20.19 2.23
CA PRO A 72 -6.92 -20.68 3.48
C PRO A 72 -5.96 -19.68 4.14
N LYS A 73 -5.36 -18.75 3.37
CA LYS A 73 -4.51 -17.70 3.92
C LYS A 73 -5.25 -16.46 4.39
N MET A 74 -6.58 -16.38 4.20
CA MET A 74 -7.35 -15.20 4.53
C MET A 74 -8.20 -15.41 5.78
N THR A 75 -8.03 -14.53 6.77
CA THR A 75 -8.82 -14.51 8.00
C THR A 75 -9.52 -13.16 8.13
N VAL A 76 -10.83 -13.18 8.39
CA VAL A 76 -11.60 -11.95 8.64
C VAL A 76 -11.73 -11.74 10.14
N VAL A 77 -11.26 -10.60 10.62
CA VAL A 77 -11.44 -10.18 12.01
C VAL A 77 -12.51 -9.10 12.03
N LYS A 78 -13.61 -9.37 12.74
CA LYS A 78 -14.66 -8.39 12.94
C LYS A 78 -14.15 -7.32 13.90
N HIS A 79 -13.99 -6.10 13.39
CA HIS A 79 -13.46 -4.97 14.12
C HIS A 79 -14.32 -3.73 13.86
N THR A 80 -14.90 -3.17 14.91
CA THR A 80 -15.85 -2.05 14.84
C THR A 80 -15.35 -0.76 15.48
N ASP A 81 -14.35 -0.86 16.36
CA ASP A 81 -13.79 0.27 17.09
C ASP A 81 -12.38 0.59 16.57
N PHE A 82 -12.30 1.36 15.50
CA PHE A 82 -11.04 1.74 14.85
C PHE A 82 -10.23 2.78 15.63
N MET A 83 -10.65 3.13 16.85
CA MET A 83 -9.88 3.95 17.78
C MET A 83 -9.07 3.09 18.77
N ASN A 84 -9.38 1.79 18.90
CA ASN A 84 -8.76 0.91 19.88
C ASN A 84 -8.41 -0.45 19.29
N TYR A 85 -7.13 -0.84 19.34
CA TYR A 85 -6.65 -2.09 18.76
C TYR A 85 -6.11 -3.03 19.84
N PRO A 86 -6.52 -4.31 19.87
CA PRO A 86 -5.92 -5.27 20.78
C PRO A 86 -4.47 -5.55 20.37
N ALA A 87 -3.55 -5.65 21.34
CA ALA A 87 -2.13 -5.86 21.08
C ALA A 87 -1.84 -7.08 20.18
N GLU A 88 -2.58 -8.18 20.39
CA GLU A 88 -2.43 -9.42 19.61
C GLU A 88 -2.76 -9.26 18.13
N LEU A 89 -3.60 -8.27 17.76
CA LEU A 89 -3.91 -8.02 16.36
C LEU A 89 -2.73 -7.40 15.60
N VAL A 90 -1.75 -6.85 16.32
CA VAL A 90 -0.62 -6.11 15.74
C VAL A 90 0.61 -7.00 15.60
N LYS A 91 0.90 -7.79 16.62
CA LYS A 91 2.17 -8.52 16.78
C LYS A 91 2.40 -9.56 15.68
N ASP A 92 1.35 -9.98 15.01
CA ASP A 92 1.37 -11.05 14.03
C ASP A 92 1.45 -10.59 12.57
N HIS A 93 1.79 -9.33 12.31
CA HIS A 93 1.86 -8.80 10.95
C HIS A 93 3.15 -8.05 10.68
N ASP A 94 3.66 -8.20 9.46
CA ASP A 94 4.86 -7.51 8.97
C ASP A 94 4.51 -6.18 8.31
N ALA A 95 3.25 -6.04 7.85
CA ALA A 95 2.77 -4.84 7.20
C ALA A 95 1.26 -4.65 7.36
N CYS A 96 0.83 -3.39 7.24
CA CYS A 96 -0.57 -3.02 7.15
C CYS A 96 -0.83 -2.22 5.87
N VAL A 97 -1.77 -2.69 5.04
CA VAL A 97 -2.32 -1.94 3.92
C VAL A 97 -3.61 -1.27 4.37
N TRP A 98 -3.52 0.03 4.64
CA TRP A 98 -4.63 0.85 5.08
C TRP A 98 -5.42 1.41 3.87
N ALA A 99 -6.36 0.61 3.37
CA ALA A 99 -7.25 0.99 2.27
C ALA A 99 -8.68 1.35 2.75
N LEU A 100 -8.86 1.59 4.06
CA LEU A 100 -10.12 2.10 4.60
C LEU A 100 -10.33 3.57 4.18
N GLY A 101 -11.48 3.84 3.56
CA GLY A 101 -11.91 5.20 3.25
C GLY A 101 -13.21 5.24 2.45
N ARG A 102 -13.80 6.43 2.38
CA ARG A 102 -14.90 6.76 1.46
C ARG A 102 -14.69 8.16 0.88
N GLY A 103 -15.46 8.51 -0.15
CA GLY A 103 -15.48 9.86 -0.69
C GLY A 103 -15.93 10.89 0.37
N SER A 104 -15.41 12.11 0.27
CA SER A 104 -15.73 13.25 1.14
C SER A 104 -17.08 13.90 0.85
N SER A 105 -17.74 13.54 -0.26
CA SER A 105 -19.01 14.12 -0.68
C SER A 105 -20.09 14.01 0.40
N GLY A 106 -20.71 15.16 0.72
CA GLY A 106 -21.79 15.24 1.71
C GLY A 106 -21.33 15.11 3.17
N LEU A 107 -20.04 15.24 3.46
CA LEU A 107 -19.50 15.22 4.81
C LEU A 107 -18.99 16.58 5.24
N THR A 108 -18.97 16.81 6.55
CA THR A 108 -18.15 17.87 7.15
C THR A 108 -16.68 17.43 7.23
N GLU A 109 -15.78 18.38 7.45
CA GLU A 109 -14.35 18.05 7.61
C GLU A 109 -14.10 17.14 8.81
N ALA A 110 -14.78 17.37 9.94
CA ALA A 110 -14.66 16.52 11.14
C ALA A 110 -15.12 15.09 10.87
N GLN A 111 -16.28 14.91 10.20
CA GLN A 111 -16.76 13.57 9.82
C GLN A 111 -15.81 12.88 8.85
N TYR A 112 -15.18 13.62 7.94
CA TYR A 112 -14.20 13.08 7.01
C TYR A 112 -12.89 12.71 7.73
N ALA A 113 -12.47 13.53 8.69
CA ALA A 113 -11.27 13.32 9.50
C ALA A 113 -11.35 12.07 10.35
N GLU A 114 -12.51 11.75 10.93
CA GLU A 114 -12.68 10.57 11.78
C GLU A 114 -12.11 9.29 11.12
N PHE A 115 -12.55 8.97 9.91
CA PHE A 115 -12.11 7.73 9.23
C PHE A 115 -10.86 7.90 8.35
N THR A 116 -10.53 9.13 7.95
CA THR A 116 -9.40 9.39 7.04
C THR A 116 -8.11 9.70 7.80
N HIS A 117 -8.22 10.22 9.02
CA HIS A 117 -7.13 10.68 9.87
C HIS A 117 -7.11 9.96 11.22
N ASP A 118 -8.20 10.04 12.00
CA ASP A 118 -8.16 9.58 13.39
C ASP A 118 -7.96 8.06 13.47
N TYR A 119 -8.67 7.30 12.65
CA TYR A 119 -8.52 5.83 12.59
C TYR A 119 -7.12 5.34 12.18
N PRO A 120 -6.50 5.79 11.07
CA PRO A 120 -5.15 5.36 10.72
C PRO A 120 -4.09 5.81 11.72
N VAL A 121 -4.24 7.01 12.31
CA VAL A 121 -3.33 7.50 13.36
C VAL A 121 -3.44 6.62 14.60
N ALA A 122 -4.67 6.34 15.08
CA ALA A 122 -4.91 5.44 16.21
C ALA A 122 -4.35 4.04 15.96
N ALA A 123 -4.53 3.51 14.74
CA ALA A 123 -3.97 2.22 14.35
C ALA A 123 -2.45 2.22 14.43
N LEU A 124 -1.77 3.15 13.76
CA LEU A 124 -0.32 3.17 13.73
C LEU A 124 0.29 3.45 15.12
N THR A 125 -0.35 4.29 15.94
CA THR A 125 0.07 4.51 17.34
C THR A 125 -0.03 3.22 18.15
N ALA A 126 -1.15 2.49 18.06
CA ALA A 126 -1.30 1.20 18.73
C ALA A 126 -0.28 0.18 18.20
N PHE A 127 0.03 0.24 16.90
CA PHE A 127 0.96 -0.69 16.29
C PHE A 127 2.39 -0.44 16.77
N ALA A 128 2.80 0.83 16.80
CA ALA A 128 4.12 1.24 17.27
C ALA A 128 4.44 0.82 18.71
N ALA A 129 3.41 0.70 19.56
CA ALA A 129 3.57 0.24 20.93
C ALA A 129 3.77 -1.28 21.07
N ASN A 130 3.51 -2.06 20.02
CA ASN A 130 3.45 -3.53 20.09
C ASN A 130 4.31 -4.25 19.04
N ILE A 131 4.95 -3.53 18.11
CA ILE A 131 5.85 -4.13 17.12
C ILE A 131 7.20 -4.47 17.78
N GLU A 132 7.63 -5.71 17.62
CA GLU A 132 8.93 -6.18 18.10
C GLU A 132 10.08 -5.67 17.22
N PRO A 133 11.24 -5.31 17.80
CA PRO A 133 12.43 -4.97 17.02
C PRO A 133 12.95 -6.16 16.21
N GLY A 134 13.33 -5.95 14.94
CA GLY A 134 14.03 -6.95 14.12
C GLY A 134 13.72 -6.87 12.63
N HIS A 135 12.46 -6.60 12.28
CA HIS A 135 12.03 -6.34 10.91
C HIS A 135 11.19 -5.07 10.84
N PRO A 136 11.45 -4.16 9.89
CA PRO A 136 10.69 -2.93 9.81
C PRO A 136 9.25 -3.20 9.40
N PHE A 137 8.30 -2.79 10.24
CA PHE A 137 6.87 -2.87 9.95
C PHE A 137 6.48 -1.79 8.93
N ARG A 138 5.73 -2.17 7.90
CA ARG A 138 5.39 -1.26 6.80
C ARG A 138 3.91 -0.89 6.79
N PHE A 139 3.61 0.40 6.95
CA PHE A 139 2.26 0.93 6.94
C PHE A 139 1.99 1.68 5.63
N VAL A 140 1.18 1.08 4.76
CA VAL A 140 0.83 1.62 3.43
C VAL A 140 -0.53 2.30 3.52
N TYR A 141 -0.54 3.64 3.50
CA TYR A 141 -1.73 4.48 3.59
C TYR A 141 -2.25 4.91 2.21
N PHE A 142 -3.54 4.73 1.98
CA PHE A 142 -4.22 5.22 0.77
C PHE A 142 -4.66 6.69 0.94
N SER A 143 -3.79 7.59 0.47
CA SER A 143 -4.04 9.02 0.36
C SER A 143 -4.78 9.36 -0.95
N GLY A 144 -4.41 10.45 -1.63
CA GLY A 144 -5.00 10.89 -2.88
C GLY A 144 -4.14 11.96 -3.54
N ASP A 145 -4.12 11.98 -4.86
CA ASP A 145 -3.43 13.03 -5.62
C ASP A 145 -3.99 14.40 -5.25
N GLY A 146 -3.10 15.34 -4.91
CA GLY A 146 -3.47 16.66 -4.38
C GLY A 146 -3.69 16.73 -2.85
N ALA A 147 -3.39 15.67 -2.09
CA ALA A 147 -3.26 15.78 -0.63
C ALA A 147 -2.26 16.91 -0.26
N ASP A 148 -2.62 17.72 0.73
CA ASP A 148 -1.93 18.97 1.05
C ASP A 148 -1.44 19.00 2.50
N PRO A 149 -0.18 18.61 2.74
CA PRO A 149 0.45 18.70 4.06
C PRO A 149 0.54 20.14 4.59
N SER A 150 0.50 21.16 3.72
CA SER A 150 0.57 22.56 4.16
C SER A 150 -0.70 23.07 4.82
N GLN A 151 -1.80 22.31 4.73
CA GLN A 151 -3.13 22.66 5.25
C GLN A 151 -3.75 23.94 4.65
N LYS A 152 -3.30 24.40 3.48
CA LYS A 152 -3.74 25.65 2.84
C LYS A 152 -4.74 25.46 1.69
N SER A 153 -4.92 24.23 1.22
CA SER A 153 -5.85 23.88 0.15
C SER A 153 -7.26 24.32 0.50
N GLY A 154 -8.02 24.83 -0.48
CA GLY A 154 -9.45 25.12 -0.30
C GLY A 154 -10.31 23.87 -0.12
N GLN A 155 -9.78 22.69 -0.47
CA GLN A 155 -10.50 21.42 -0.39
C GLN A 155 -10.24 20.72 0.95
N MET A 156 -11.29 20.50 1.75
CA MET A 156 -11.15 19.87 3.08
C MET A 156 -10.50 18.48 3.03
N TRP A 157 -10.82 17.69 2.00
CA TRP A 157 -10.29 16.33 1.89
C TRP A 157 -8.77 16.32 1.67
N ALA A 158 -8.25 17.33 0.94
CA ALA A 158 -6.83 17.46 0.66
C ALA A 158 -6.06 17.80 1.93
N ARG A 159 -6.59 18.74 2.73
CA ARG A 159 -6.04 19.09 4.05
C ARG A 159 -6.04 17.88 4.98
N VAL A 160 -7.18 17.20 5.13
CA VAL A 160 -7.28 16.02 6.03
C VAL A 160 -6.31 14.91 5.62
N LYS A 161 -6.24 14.55 4.34
CA LYS A 161 -5.28 13.55 3.87
C LYS A 161 -3.83 13.99 4.09
N GLY A 162 -3.48 15.23 3.76
CA GLY A 162 -2.13 15.76 3.96
C GLY A 162 -1.70 15.83 5.44
N ARG A 163 -2.64 16.15 6.34
CA ARG A 163 -2.42 16.07 7.79
C ARG A 163 -2.16 14.64 8.22
N THR A 164 -2.96 13.69 7.72
CA THR A 164 -2.79 12.27 8.02
C THR A 164 -1.41 11.78 7.59
N GLU A 165 -0.96 12.12 6.39
CA GLU A 165 0.38 11.75 5.91
C GLU A 165 1.48 12.30 6.84
N THR A 166 1.34 13.56 7.27
CA THR A 166 2.30 14.21 8.18
C THR A 166 2.37 13.51 9.53
N ASP A 167 1.22 13.18 10.11
CA ASP A 167 1.15 12.59 11.45
C ASP A 167 1.59 11.12 11.45
N LEU A 168 1.26 10.35 10.40
CA LEU A 168 1.78 8.98 10.23
C LEU A 168 3.31 8.98 10.08
N GLN A 169 3.87 9.91 9.30
CA GLN A 169 5.33 10.06 9.17
C GLN A 169 5.99 10.48 10.49
N ALA A 170 5.33 11.33 11.29
CA ALA A 170 5.84 11.71 12.60
C ALA A 170 5.94 10.50 13.54
N ILE A 171 4.92 9.61 13.55
CA ILE A 171 4.95 8.36 14.30
C ILE A 171 6.09 7.45 13.81
N ALA A 172 6.24 7.30 12.50
CA ALA A 172 7.33 6.49 11.91
C ALA A 172 8.72 7.02 12.32
N LYS A 173 8.93 8.34 12.29
CA LYS A 173 10.19 8.96 12.72
C LYS A 173 10.48 8.75 14.21
N ALA A 174 9.46 8.76 15.06
CA ALA A 174 9.59 8.48 16.47
C ALA A 174 9.87 6.99 16.78
N SER A 175 9.68 6.09 15.81
CA SER A 175 9.85 4.65 15.96
C SER A 175 11.30 4.16 15.84
N ASN A 176 12.27 5.07 15.59
CA ASN A 176 13.68 4.76 15.38
C ASN A 176 13.95 3.69 14.29
N GLY A 177 13.17 3.71 13.21
CA GLY A 177 13.34 2.80 12.06
C GLY A 177 12.65 1.44 12.20
N THR A 178 11.86 1.23 13.27
CA THR A 178 11.02 0.03 13.39
C THR A 178 9.77 0.11 12.50
N ILE A 179 9.35 1.32 12.11
CA ILE A 179 8.17 1.55 11.28
C ILE A 179 8.54 2.40 10.06
N HIS A 180 8.06 1.97 8.91
CA HIS A 180 8.10 2.72 7.66
C HIS A 180 6.67 3.03 7.22
N THR A 181 6.40 4.28 6.86
CA THR A 181 5.10 4.69 6.33
C THR A 181 5.21 5.04 4.85
N HIS A 182 4.23 4.61 4.07
CA HIS A 182 4.15 4.88 2.65
C HIS A 182 2.77 5.44 2.31
N SER A 183 2.72 6.64 1.72
CA SER A 183 1.47 7.28 1.32
C SER A 183 1.29 7.20 -0.19
N LEU A 184 0.28 6.44 -0.63
CA LEU A 184 -0.10 6.33 -2.03
C LEU A 184 -1.06 7.46 -2.39
N ARG A 185 -0.69 8.29 -3.37
CA ARG A 185 -1.50 9.40 -3.88
C ARG A 185 -2.01 9.10 -5.31
N PRO A 186 -2.95 8.15 -5.47
CA PRO A 186 -3.54 7.90 -6.77
C PRO A 186 -4.43 9.08 -7.19
N GLY A 187 -4.47 9.39 -8.48
CA GLY A 187 -5.40 10.35 -9.06
C GLY A 187 -6.81 9.76 -9.11
N TYR A 188 -7.10 9.04 -10.20
CA TYR A 188 -8.37 8.33 -10.39
C TYR A 188 -8.14 6.84 -10.57
N PHE A 189 -8.97 6.02 -9.92
CA PHE A 189 -9.00 4.58 -10.13
C PHE A 189 -10.43 4.07 -9.90
N PHE A 190 -10.72 2.91 -10.48
CA PHE A 190 -12.04 2.28 -10.39
C PHE A 190 -11.90 0.77 -10.64
N PRO A 191 -12.86 -0.06 -10.17
CA PRO A 191 -12.80 -1.50 -10.37
C PRO A 191 -12.75 -1.88 -11.85
N ALA A 192 -12.01 -2.94 -12.19
CA ALA A 192 -11.99 -3.52 -13.54
C ALA A 192 -13.30 -4.26 -13.85
N ASP A 193 -13.85 -4.97 -12.87
CA ASP A 193 -15.07 -5.76 -13.02
C ASP A 193 -16.34 -4.93 -12.84
N GLN A 194 -17.33 -5.18 -13.69
CA GLN A 194 -18.62 -4.48 -13.64
C GLN A 194 -19.37 -4.74 -12.33
N ALA A 195 -19.33 -5.96 -11.80
CA ALA A 195 -19.98 -6.31 -10.54
C ALA A 195 -19.40 -5.49 -9.38
N ASP A 196 -18.07 -5.35 -9.30
CA ASP A 196 -17.43 -4.55 -8.28
C ASP A 196 -17.73 -3.06 -8.45
N ARG A 197 -17.82 -2.54 -9.69
CA ARG A 197 -18.30 -1.16 -9.91
C ARG A 197 -19.71 -0.96 -9.35
N GLN A 198 -20.61 -1.91 -9.57
CA GLN A 198 -21.99 -1.81 -9.08
C GLN A 198 -22.05 -1.76 -7.55
N ASN A 199 -21.16 -2.48 -6.88
CA ASN A 199 -21.12 -2.61 -5.42
C ASN A 199 -20.31 -1.52 -4.71
N THR A 200 -19.28 -0.97 -5.37
CA THR A 200 -18.33 -0.05 -4.73
C THR A 200 -18.43 1.40 -5.23
N ARG A 201 -19.15 1.65 -6.33
CA ARG A 201 -19.27 2.97 -6.96
C ARG A 201 -20.71 3.45 -7.00
N SER A 202 -20.92 4.74 -6.74
CA SER A 202 -22.23 5.39 -6.90
C SER A 202 -22.66 5.39 -8.37
N ARG A 203 -23.96 5.55 -8.64
CA ARG A 203 -24.50 5.61 -10.02
C ARG A 203 -23.75 6.63 -10.89
N GLY A 204 -23.53 7.84 -10.37
CA GLY A 204 -22.81 8.89 -11.09
C GLY A 204 -21.35 8.52 -11.37
N ALA A 205 -20.65 7.98 -10.36
CA ALA A 205 -19.26 7.54 -10.53
C ALA A 205 -19.11 6.44 -11.59
N ARG A 206 -20.07 5.51 -11.69
CA ARG A 206 -20.07 4.47 -12.74
C ARG A 206 -20.17 5.02 -14.14
N VAL A 207 -20.95 6.09 -14.34
CA VAL A 207 -21.05 6.77 -15.65
C VAL A 207 -19.71 7.40 -16.00
N THR A 208 -19.07 8.06 -15.04
CA THR A 208 -17.71 8.60 -15.21
C THR A 208 -16.70 7.50 -15.54
N ASP A 209 -16.74 6.37 -14.82
CA ASP A 209 -15.84 5.22 -15.03
C ASP A 209 -15.92 4.68 -16.47
N VAL A 210 -17.10 4.70 -17.11
CA VAL A 210 -17.30 4.13 -18.45
C VAL A 210 -17.03 5.13 -19.56
N ILE A 211 -17.43 6.39 -19.38
CA ILE A 211 -17.36 7.41 -20.44
C ILE A 211 -16.03 8.17 -20.39
N LEU A 212 -15.63 8.62 -19.20
CA LEU A 212 -14.49 9.52 -19.04
C LEU A 212 -13.17 8.76 -18.93
N ALA A 213 -13.18 7.53 -18.40
CA ALA A 213 -11.94 6.79 -18.17
C ALA A 213 -11.18 6.36 -19.45
N PRO A 214 -11.81 5.88 -20.55
CA PRO A 214 -11.10 5.55 -21.78
C PRO A 214 -10.41 6.76 -22.39
N LEU A 215 -11.08 7.92 -22.31
CA LEU A 215 -10.52 9.19 -22.74
C LEU A 215 -9.33 9.59 -21.86
N LEU A 216 -9.51 9.65 -20.54
CA LEU A 216 -8.44 10.03 -19.60
C LEU A 216 -7.22 9.11 -19.69
N ARG A 217 -7.42 7.80 -19.87
CA ARG A 217 -6.30 6.85 -20.08
C ARG A 217 -5.47 7.19 -21.31
N THR A 218 -6.11 7.71 -22.35
CA THR A 218 -5.44 8.01 -23.63
C THR A 218 -4.80 9.39 -23.60
N VAL A 219 -5.50 10.39 -23.09
CA VAL A 219 -5.08 11.81 -23.20
C VAL A 219 -4.34 12.33 -21.98
N ALA A 220 -4.56 11.71 -20.81
CA ALA A 220 -4.04 12.20 -19.54
C ALA A 220 -3.70 11.04 -18.58
N PRO A 221 -2.81 10.10 -18.98
CA PRO A 221 -2.49 8.90 -18.20
C PRO A 221 -1.90 9.21 -16.82
N LYS A 222 -1.38 10.43 -16.62
CA LYS A 222 -0.87 10.92 -15.33
C LYS A 222 -1.93 11.12 -14.25
N PHE A 223 -3.23 11.07 -14.60
CA PHE A 223 -4.34 11.26 -13.67
C PHE A 223 -5.10 9.98 -13.34
N ILE A 224 -4.71 8.84 -13.93
CA ILE A 224 -5.41 7.57 -13.74
C ILE A 224 -4.42 6.45 -13.42
N VAL A 225 -4.78 5.59 -12.49
CA VAL A 225 -4.02 4.38 -12.15
C VAL A 225 -4.90 3.17 -12.39
N PRO A 226 -4.45 2.16 -13.16
CA PRO A 226 -5.11 0.85 -13.20
C PRO A 226 -5.17 0.27 -11.78
N ILE A 227 -6.33 -0.24 -11.37
CA ILE A 227 -6.50 -0.70 -9.98
C ILE A 227 -5.57 -1.88 -9.63
N SER A 228 -5.26 -2.73 -10.60
CA SER A 228 -4.24 -3.78 -10.51
C SER A 228 -2.86 -3.23 -10.15
N ASP A 229 -2.50 -2.10 -10.74
CA ASP A 229 -1.19 -1.47 -10.57
C ASP A 229 -1.08 -0.85 -9.18
N LEU A 230 -2.18 -0.24 -8.73
CA LEU A 230 -2.32 0.28 -7.39
C LEU A 230 -2.19 -0.84 -6.33
N ALA A 231 -2.82 -2.00 -6.55
CA ALA A 231 -2.71 -3.16 -5.67
C ALA A 231 -1.29 -3.76 -5.67
N LEU A 232 -0.68 -3.93 -6.85
CA LEU A 232 0.69 -4.42 -6.98
C LEU A 232 1.69 -3.52 -6.26
N VAL A 233 1.57 -2.20 -6.40
CA VAL A 233 2.45 -1.24 -5.72
C VAL A 233 2.20 -1.24 -4.22
N ALA A 234 0.94 -1.28 -3.77
CA ALA A 234 0.64 -1.35 -2.34
C ALA A 234 1.27 -2.60 -1.68
N LEU A 235 1.17 -3.76 -2.33
CA LEU A 235 1.78 -5.00 -1.83
C LEU A 235 3.31 -5.01 -1.98
N GLY A 236 3.85 -4.41 -3.05
CA GLY A 236 5.30 -4.25 -3.21
C GLY A 236 5.92 -3.34 -2.14
N LEU A 237 5.22 -2.27 -1.76
CA LEU A 237 5.60 -1.43 -0.63
C LEU A 237 5.47 -2.19 0.68
N ALA A 238 4.37 -2.92 0.89
CA ALA A 238 4.21 -3.75 2.09
C ALA A 238 5.34 -4.77 2.24
N LYS A 239 5.82 -5.35 1.13
CA LYS A 239 6.94 -6.29 1.08
C LYS A 239 8.32 -5.65 1.18
N GLY A 240 8.41 -4.33 1.05
CA GLY A 240 9.69 -3.61 0.94
C GLY A 240 10.41 -3.82 -0.39
N THR A 241 9.81 -4.47 -1.39
CA THR A 241 10.43 -4.71 -2.70
C THR A 241 10.51 -3.45 -3.57
N LEU A 242 9.81 -2.37 -3.18
CA LEU A 242 9.79 -1.08 -3.88
C LEU A 242 10.56 0.02 -3.12
N GLY A 243 11.37 -0.35 -2.13
CA GLY A 243 12.15 0.58 -1.32
C GLY A 243 11.30 1.36 -0.30
N ASP A 244 11.87 2.46 0.21
CA ASP A 244 11.36 3.17 1.38
C ASP A 244 10.75 4.55 1.08
N ALA A 245 10.22 4.75 -0.12
CA ALA A 245 9.62 6.04 -0.51
C ALA A 245 8.42 6.39 0.40
N GLU A 246 8.48 7.53 1.08
CA GLU A 246 7.43 7.95 2.03
C GLU A 246 6.12 8.35 1.33
N VAL A 247 6.21 8.91 0.11
CA VAL A 247 5.06 9.38 -0.67
C VAL A 247 5.25 9.00 -2.14
N LEU A 248 4.23 8.40 -2.75
CA LEU A 248 4.22 8.06 -4.15
C LEU A 248 3.07 8.80 -4.86
N SER A 249 3.41 9.66 -5.82
CA SER A 249 2.43 10.32 -6.69
C SER A 249 1.78 9.32 -7.64
N ASN A 250 0.73 9.73 -8.34
CA ASN A 250 0.11 8.93 -9.40
C ASN A 250 1.15 8.42 -10.42
N THR A 251 2.11 9.27 -10.81
CA THR A 251 3.14 8.91 -11.78
C THR A 251 4.11 7.88 -11.20
N ASP A 252 4.50 8.04 -9.93
CA ASP A 252 5.39 7.08 -9.25
C ASP A 252 4.73 5.71 -9.14
N ILE A 253 3.43 5.66 -8.84
CA ILE A 253 2.67 4.41 -8.77
C ILE A 253 2.68 3.69 -10.13
N VAL A 254 2.37 4.40 -11.21
CA VAL A 254 2.36 3.80 -12.56
C VAL A 254 3.75 3.29 -12.96
N ASN A 255 4.80 4.06 -12.67
CA ASN A 255 6.18 3.67 -12.97
C ASN A 255 6.63 2.46 -12.12
N ALA A 256 6.35 2.47 -10.82
CA ALA A 256 6.68 1.37 -9.92
C ALA A 256 5.96 0.07 -10.33
N ALA A 257 4.69 0.16 -10.74
CA ALA A 257 3.95 -1.00 -11.25
C ALA A 257 4.56 -1.55 -12.54
N ALA A 258 5.00 -0.68 -13.45
CA ALA A 258 5.66 -1.11 -14.69
C ALA A 258 6.99 -1.82 -14.42
N THR A 259 7.73 -1.42 -13.38
CA THR A 259 8.94 -2.12 -12.92
C THR A 259 8.59 -3.46 -12.28
N ALA A 260 7.61 -3.49 -11.38
CA ALA A 260 7.20 -4.71 -10.67
C ALA A 260 6.68 -5.81 -11.61
N LYS A 261 6.03 -5.46 -12.72
CA LYS A 261 5.53 -6.42 -13.72
C LYS A 261 6.64 -7.04 -14.59
N LYS A 262 7.84 -6.47 -14.58
CA LYS A 262 9.00 -6.96 -15.36
C LYS A 262 9.94 -7.84 -14.54
N ALA A 263 9.81 -7.81 -13.21
CA ALA A 263 10.56 -8.62 -12.26
C ALA A 263 9.89 -9.99 -12.09
#